data_AF-A0A0B5EJE3-F1
#
_entry.id   AF-A0A0B5EJE3-F1
#
_cell.length_a   1.000
_cell.length_b   1.000
_cell.length_c   1.000
_cell.angle_alpha   90.00
_cell.angle_beta   90.00
_cell.angle_gamma   90.00
#
_symmetry.space_group_name_H-M   'P 1'
#
loop_
_entity.id
_entity.type
_entity.pdbx_description
1 polymer ?
#
loop_
_entity_poly.entity_id
_entity_poly.type
_entity_poly.pdbx_seq_one_letter_code
_entity_poly.pdbx_strand_id
1 'polypeptide(L)' 'MTEELASHGYQISPGTLYPTLHRLEADGLLTSEQRVVDGRTRRVYKATEAGKKALAEDRQALKELAREVLGEEPA' A
#
# COMPACT_ATOMS: atom_id res chain seq x y z
N MET A 1 -9.49 -1.87 5.76
CA MET A 1 -8.13 -1.33 5.52
C MET A 1 -7.49 -0.92 6.83
N THR A 2 -8.07 0.00 7.60
CA THR A 2 -7.52 0.37 8.93
C THR A 2 -7.39 -0.81 9.88
N GLU A 3 -8.41 -1.69 9.95
CA GLU A 3 -8.37 -2.92 10.75
C GLU A 3 -7.26 -3.88 10.31
N GLU A 4 -7.11 -4.10 9.00
CA GLU A 4 -6.05 -4.93 8.42
C GLU A 4 -4.66 -4.39 8.80
N LEU A 5 -4.42 -3.09 8.60
CA LEU A 5 -3.16 -2.44 8.97
C LEU A 5 -2.89 -2.54 10.47
N ALA A 6 -3.92 -2.40 11.30
CA ALA A 6 -3.80 -2.58 12.75
C ALA A 6 -3.43 -4.02 13.13
N SER A 7 -3.94 -5.04 12.42
CA SER A 7 -3.55 -6.44 12.65
C SER A 7 -2.08 -6.73 12.32
N HIS A 8 -1.47 -5.94 11.42
CA HIS A 8 -0.03 -5.96 11.13
C HIS A 8 0.78 -5.04 12.07
N GLY A 9 0.17 -4.48 13.11
CA GLY A 9 0.82 -3.63 14.11
C GLY A 9 0.90 -2.15 13.75
N TYR A 10 0.31 -1.71 12.64
CA TYR A 10 0.32 -0.30 12.23
C TYR A 10 -0.84 0.48 12.84
N GLN A 11 -0.54 1.49 13.66
CA GLN A 11 -1.53 2.43 14.18
C GLN A 11 -1.74 3.60 13.20
N ILE A 12 -2.64 3.43 12.25
CA ILE A 12 -2.92 4.44 11.21
C ILE A 12 -4.33 5.00 11.38
N SER A 13 -4.43 6.32 11.56
CA SER A 13 -5.73 7.00 11.63
C SER A 13 -6.39 7.10 10.24
N PRO A 14 -7.74 7.21 10.16
CA PRO A 14 -8.41 7.56 8.91
C PRO A 14 -7.87 8.84 8.26
N GLY A 15 -7.50 9.83 9.07
CA GLY A 15 -6.92 11.11 8.62
C GLY A 15 -5.53 10.97 8.00
N THR A 16 -4.84 9.85 8.21
CA THR A 16 -3.55 9.54 7.57
C THR A 16 -3.75 8.60 6.37
N LEU A 17 -4.65 7.62 6.51
CA LEU A 17 -4.90 6.60 5.51
C LEU A 17 -5.48 7.19 4.22
N TYR A 18 -6.58 7.95 4.31
CA TYR A 18 -7.26 8.44 3.12
C TYR A 18 -6.43 9.42 2.29
N PRO A 19 -5.71 10.40 2.88
CA PRO A 19 -4.79 11.23 2.10
C PRO A 19 -3.68 10.43 1.42
N THR A 20 -3.20 9.35 2.04
CA THR A 20 -2.18 8.49 1.42
C THR A 20 -2.75 7.72 0.23
N LEU A 21 -3.96 7.16 0.35
CA LEU A 21 -4.66 6.52 -0.77
C LEU A 21 -4.92 7.50 -1.93
N HIS A 22 -5.28 8.75 -1.62
CA HIS A 22 -5.47 9.79 -2.63
C HIS A 22 -4.17 10.15 -3.34
N ARG A 23 -3.04 10.25 -2.63
CA ARG A 23 -1.73 10.47 -3.28
C ARG A 23 -1.35 9.30 -4.19
N LEU A 24 -1.47 8.07 -3.71
CA LEU A 24 -1.16 6.88 -4.51
C LEU A 24 -2.03 6.77 -5.78
N GLU A 25 -3.28 7.23 -5.73
CA GLU A 25 -4.15 7.32 -6.90
C GLU A 25 -3.72 8.47 -7.85
N ALA A 26 -3.37 9.64 -7.30
CA ALA A 26 -2.86 10.77 -8.08
C ALA A 26 -1.53 10.44 -8.79
N ASP A 27 -0.68 9.65 -8.15
CA ASP A 27 0.60 9.15 -8.69
C ASP A 27 0.39 8.00 -9.70
N GLY A 28 -0.86 7.57 -9.92
CA GLY A 28 -1.21 6.50 -10.86
C GLY A 28 -0.88 5.09 -10.38
N LEU A 29 -0.51 4.91 -9.11
CA LEU A 29 -0.20 3.61 -8.51
C LEU A 29 -1.47 2.84 -8.10
N LEU A 30 -2.52 3.57 -7.74
CA LEU A 30 -3.85 3.02 -7.48
C LEU A 30 -4.88 3.58 -8.47
N THR A 31 -5.97 2.85 -8.61
CA THR A 31 -7.23 3.33 -9.19
C THR A 31 -8.36 3.04 -8.21
N SER A 32 -9.38 3.89 -8.19
CA SER A 32 -10.57 3.66 -7.38
C SER A 32 -11.87 3.68 -8.18
N GLU A 33 -12.86 2.95 -7.66
CA GLU A 33 -14.22 2.92 -8.21
C GLU A 33 -15.23 3.01 -7.07
N GLN A 34 -16.38 3.62 -7.36
CA GLN A 34 -17.51 3.61 -6.44
C GLN A 34 -18.33 2.34 -6.68
N ARG A 35 -18.54 1.55 -5.64
CA ARG A 35 -19.39 0.36 -5.67
C ARG A 35 -20.48 0.47 -4.62
N VAL A 36 -21.70 0.10 -5.00
CA VAL A 36 -22.80 -0.07 -4.05
C VAL A 36 -22.70 -1.47 -3.47
N VAL A 37 -22.47 -1.57 -2.17
CA VAL A 37 -22.43 -2.82 -1.42
C VAL A 37 -23.45 -2.70 -0.30
N ASP A 38 -24.44 -3.59 -0.27
CA ASP A 38 -25.54 -3.60 0.70
C ASP A 38 -26.27 -2.24 0.80
N GLY A 39 -26.57 -1.63 -0.34
CA GLY A 39 -27.24 -0.33 -0.42
C GLY A 39 -26.39 0.87 0.01
N ARG A 40 -25.09 0.67 0.31
CA ARG A 40 -24.16 1.75 0.68
C ARG A 40 -23.09 1.91 -0.38
N THR A 41 -22.91 3.13 -0.86
CA THR A 41 -21.81 3.46 -1.77
C THR A 41 -20.49 3.46 -1.00
N ARG A 42 -19.53 2.65 -1.46
CA ARG A 42 -18.17 2.56 -0.93
C ARG A 42 -17.18 2.77 -2.06
N ARG A 43 -16.09 3.49 -1.77
CA ARG A 43 -14.94 3.56 -2.68
C ARG A 43 -14.05 2.35 -2.44
N VAL A 44 -13.74 1.61 -3.50
CA VAL A 44 -12.77 0.50 -3.46
C VAL A 44 -11.55 0.89 -4.28
N TYR A 45 -10.37 0.50 -3.81
CA TYR A 45 -9.09 0.80 -4.45
C TYR A 45 -8.45 -0.49 -4.97
N LYS A 46 -7.74 -0.38 -6.10
CA LYS A 46 -7.00 -1.48 -6.72
C LYS A 46 -5.66 -0.96 -7.25
N ALA A 47 -4.62 -1.78 -7.15
CA ALA A 47 -3.33 -1.47 -7.77
C ALA A 47 -3.44 -1.47 -9.31
N THR A 48 -2.82 -0.46 -9.93
CA THR A 48 -2.59 -0.42 -11.38
C THR A 48 -1.38 -1.28 -11.74
N GLU A 49 -1.09 -1.44 -13.03
CA GLU A 49 0.16 -2.09 -13.45
C GLU A 49 1.40 -1.29 -13.00
N ALA A 50 1.34 0.04 -13.01
CA ALA A 50 2.39 0.88 -12.45
C ALA A 50 2.55 0.66 -10.93
N GLY A 51 1.44 0.56 -10.19
CA GLY A 51 1.45 0.25 -8.76
C GLY A 51 2.05 -1.12 -8.44
N LYS A 52 1.78 -2.15 -9.26
CA LYS A 52 2.41 -3.47 -9.11
C LYS A 52 3.90 -3.44 -9.39
N LYS A 53 4.34 -2.67 -10.38
CA LYS A 53 5.76 -2.47 -10.68
C LYS A 53 6.47 -1.76 -9.53
N ALA A 54 5.91 -0.66 -9.03
CA ALA A 54 6.43 0.04 -7.86
C ALA A 54 6.52 -0.88 -6.63
N LEU A 55 5.50 -1.70 -6.36
CA LEU A 55 5.54 -2.69 -5.28
C LEU A 55 6.70 -3.69 -5.43
N ALA A 56 7.04 -4.10 -6.65
CA ALA A 56 8.19 -4.99 -6.88
C ALA A 56 9.52 -4.28 -6.61
N GLU A 57 9.65 -3.02 -7.01
CA GLU A 57 10.81 -2.16 -6.74
C GLU A 57 10.99 -1.90 -5.24
N ASP A 58 9.91 -1.52 -4.53
CA ASP A 58 9.91 -1.31 -3.08
C ASP A 58 10.35 -2.55 -2.30
N ARG A 59 9.86 -3.73 -2.72
CA ARG A 59 10.27 -5.01 -2.13
C ARG A 59 11.75 -5.30 -2.36
N GLN A 60 12.28 -4.94 -3.52
CA GLN A 60 13.69 -5.14 -3.84
C GLN A 60 14.57 -4.21 -2.97
N ALA A 61 14.21 -2.93 -2.89
CA ALA A 61 14.91 -1.96 -2.04
C ALA A 61 14.89 -2.37 -0.55
N LEU A 62 13.74 -2.85 -0.05
CA LEU A 62 13.64 -3.35 1.33
C LEU A 62 14.56 -4.56 1.59
N LYS A 63 14.66 -5.49 0.63
CA LYS A 63 15.55 -6.65 0.75
C LYS A 63 17.02 -6.24 0.78
N GLU A 64 17.39 -5.29 -0.07
CA GLU A 64 18.77 -4.76 -0.12
C GLU A 64 19.13 -4.12 1.22
N LEU A 65 18.31 -3.20 1.72
CA LEU A 65 18.50 -2.58 3.03
C LEU A 65 18.58 -3.63 4.14
N ALA A 66 17.68 -4.63 4.13
CA ALA A 66 17.69 -5.69 5.14
C ALA A 66 19.01 -6.48 5.15
N ARG A 67 19.57 -6.83 3.99
CA ARG A 67 20.86 -7.53 3.92
C ARG A 67 21.99 -6.68 4.50
N GLU A 68 22.03 -5.40 4.14
CA GLU A 68 23.07 -4.47 4.60
C GLU A 68 23.05 -4.29 6.13
N VAL A 69 21.87 -4.14 6.72
CA VAL A 69 21.75 -3.83 8.15
C VAL A 69 21.71 -5.06 9.05
N LEU A 70 21.29 -6.22 8.54
CA LEU A 70 21.20 -7.46 9.31
C LEU A 70 22.44 -8.34 9.20
N GLY A 71 23.41 -7.98 8.35
CA GLY A 71 24.70 -8.66 8.26
C GLY A 71 24.64 -10.01 7.54
N GLU A 72 23.72 -10.19 6.60
CA GLU A 72 23.78 -11.34 5.68
C GLU A 72 24.90 -11.06 4.67
N GLU A 73 26.14 -11.46 5.02
CA GLU A 73 27.24 -11.51 4.06
C GLU A 73 26.80 -12.35 2.84
N PRO A 74 27.03 -11.87 1.61
CA PRO A 74 26.79 -12.69 0.44
C PRO A 74 27.68 -13.95 0.52
N ALA A 75 27.03 -15.12 0.48
CA ALA A 75 27.69 -16.41 0.31
C ALA A 75 28.52 -16.48 -0.97
#